data_AF-A0AAD8Y4T6-F1
#
_entry.id   AF-A0AAD8Y4T6-F1
#
_cell.length_a   1.000
_cell.length_b   1.000
_cell.length_c   1.000
_cell.angle_alpha   90.00
_cell.angle_beta   90.00
_cell.angle_gamma   90.00
#
_symmetry.space_group_name_H-M   'P 1'
#
loop_
_entity.id
_entity.type
_entity.pdbx_description
1 polymer ?
#
loop_
_entity_poly.entity_id
_entity_poly.type
_entity_poly.pdbx_seq_one_letter_code
_entity_poly.pdbx_strand_id
1 'polypeptide(L)'
;MKNERAPASDSKSFVSISSHDLFRKMNVPHHIDYFSLDVEGAEEFIMMDFPWKDYHISLLSVETTSAGLQEVLIDNGFKMVARLGEDTLWLTN
;
A
#
# COMPACT_ATOMS: atom_id res chain seq x y z
N MET A 1 -31.43 -23.30 -33.40
CA MET A 1 -30.96 -22.20 -32.54
C MET A 1 -29.44 -22.14 -32.66
N LYS A 2 -28.88 -21.02 -33.16
CA LYS A 2 -27.43 -20.82 -33.25
C LYS A 2 -26.96 -20.25 -31.91
N ASN A 3 -26.04 -20.94 -31.24
CA ASN A 3 -25.37 -20.40 -30.05
C ASN A 3 -24.33 -19.38 -30.52
N GLU A 4 -24.68 -18.10 -30.48
CA GLU A 4 -23.71 -17.01 -30.60
C GLU A 4 -22.92 -16.95 -29.29
N ARG A 5 -21.63 -17.31 -29.37
CA ARG A 5 -20.68 -17.12 -28.26
C ARG A 5 -20.50 -15.61 -28.05
N ALA A 6 -20.62 -15.17 -26.81
CA ALA A 6 -20.23 -13.82 -26.42
C ALA A 6 -18.80 -13.52 -26.90
N PRO A 7 -18.51 -12.28 -27.36
CA PRO A 7 -17.18 -11.93 -27.84
C PRO A 7 -16.14 -12.17 -26.74
N ALA A 8 -14.99 -12.72 -27.12
CA ALA A 8 -13.87 -12.92 -26.21
C ALA A 8 -13.45 -11.56 -25.62
N SER A 9 -13.46 -11.47 -24.29
CA SER A 9 -12.97 -10.31 -23.54
C SER A 9 -11.52 -10.02 -23.92
N ASP A 10 -11.21 -8.79 -24.33
CA ASP A 10 -9.83 -8.33 -24.54
C ASP A 10 -9.05 -8.47 -23.22
N SER A 11 -8.18 -9.47 -23.13
CA SER A 11 -7.33 -9.66 -21.95
C SER A 11 -6.28 -8.56 -21.89
N LYS A 12 -6.42 -7.61 -20.95
CA LYS A 12 -5.37 -6.64 -20.63
C LYS A 12 -4.38 -7.26 -19.66
N SER A 13 -3.10 -7.25 -20.00
CA SER A 13 -2.01 -7.61 -19.09
C SER A 13 -1.46 -6.37 -18.40
N PHE A 14 -1.28 -6.44 -17.09
CA PHE A 14 -0.61 -5.40 -16.30
C PHE A 14 0.68 -5.97 -15.70
N VAL A 15 1.64 -5.09 -15.45
CA VAL A 15 2.86 -5.42 -14.70
C VAL A 15 2.79 -4.72 -13.34
N SER A 16 3.23 -5.41 -12.29
CA SER A 16 3.44 -4.79 -10.99
C SER A 16 4.81 -4.13 -10.91
N ILE A 17 4.96 -3.21 -9.97
CA ILE A 17 6.23 -2.57 -9.62
C ILE A 17 6.32 -2.50 -8.10
N SER A 18 7.52 -2.65 -7.55
CA SER A 18 7.74 -2.47 -6.11
C SER A 18 7.65 -0.99 -5.73
N SER A 19 7.25 -0.69 -4.48
CA SER A 19 7.28 0.69 -3.96
C SER A 19 8.67 1.30 -4.09
N HIS A 20 9.73 0.52 -3.81
CA HIS A 20 11.12 0.95 -3.96
C HIS A 20 11.48 1.37 -5.40
N ASP A 21 11.14 0.56 -6.41
CA ASP A 21 11.45 0.91 -7.81
C ASP A 21 10.60 2.07 -8.31
N LEU A 22 9.32 2.10 -7.93
CA LEU A 22 8.43 3.19 -8.27
C LEU A 22 8.92 4.51 -7.68
N PHE A 23 9.26 4.53 -6.39
CA PHE A 23 9.66 5.75 -5.69
C PHE A 23 10.97 6.30 -6.24
N ARG A 24 11.95 5.44 -6.52
CA ARG A 24 13.19 5.85 -7.19
C ARG A 24 12.93 6.40 -8.59
N LYS A 25 12.13 5.70 -9.40
CA LYS A 25 11.81 6.12 -10.78
C LYS A 25 11.12 7.49 -10.82
N MET A 26 10.29 7.77 -9.82
CA MET A 26 9.53 9.01 -9.71
C MET A 26 10.24 10.10 -8.90
N ASN A 27 11.45 9.83 -8.38
CA ASN A 27 12.18 10.72 -7.47
C ASN A 27 11.32 11.20 -6.30
N VAL A 28 10.58 10.27 -5.67
CA VAL A 28 9.77 10.56 -4.48
C VAL A 28 10.69 11.10 -3.37
N PRO A 29 10.30 12.17 -2.67
CA PRO A 29 11.07 12.67 -1.53
C PRO A 29 11.26 11.60 -0.45
N HIS A 30 12.43 11.59 0.18
CA HIS A 30 12.72 10.67 1.30
C HIS A 30 11.84 10.92 2.53
N HIS A 31 11.24 12.11 2.64
CA HIS A 31 10.25 12.46 3.66
C HIS A 31 8.88 12.62 3.00
N ILE A 32 7.93 11.80 3.41
CA ILE A 32 6.56 11.78 2.89
C ILE A 32 5.64 12.21 4.03
N ASP A 33 5.07 13.41 3.93
CA ASP A 33 4.22 13.93 5.01
C ASP A 33 2.96 13.08 5.19
N TYR A 34 2.40 12.59 4.08
CA TYR A 34 1.20 11.76 4.07
C TYR A 34 1.25 10.68 2.99
N PHE A 35 0.95 9.43 3.38
CA PHE A 35 0.80 8.30 2.49
C PHE A 35 -0.52 7.58 2.77
N SER A 36 -1.29 7.29 1.73
CA SER A 36 -2.55 6.55 1.84
C SER A 36 -2.40 5.25 1.06
N LEU A 37 -2.63 4.13 1.74
CA LEU A 37 -2.50 2.79 1.18
C LEU A 37 -3.84 2.07 1.21
N ASP A 38 -4.38 1.87 0.01
CA ASP A 38 -5.61 1.15 -0.28
C ASP A 38 -5.34 0.34 -1.57
N VAL A 39 -5.19 -0.98 -1.41
CA VAL A 39 -4.78 -1.88 -2.49
C VAL A 39 -5.60 -3.17 -2.49
N GLU A 40 -6.81 -3.13 -1.92
CA GLU A 40 -7.79 -4.22 -1.94
C GLU A 40 -7.24 -5.53 -1.33
N GLY A 41 -6.55 -5.42 -0.18
CA GLY A 41 -6.14 -6.57 0.64
C GLY A 41 -4.67 -7.01 0.50
N ALA A 42 -3.86 -6.27 -0.26
CA ALA A 42 -2.42 -6.53 -0.44
C ALA A 42 -1.52 -5.63 0.42
N GLU A 43 -2.08 -4.93 1.42
CA GLU A 43 -1.38 -3.89 2.21
C GLU A 43 -0.17 -4.47 2.94
N GLU A 44 -0.34 -5.60 3.63
CA GLU A 44 0.73 -6.26 4.38
C GLU A 44 1.91 -6.63 3.45
N PHE A 45 1.62 -7.22 2.29
CA PHE A 45 2.65 -7.62 1.32
C PHE A 45 3.46 -6.42 0.81
N ILE A 46 2.78 -5.31 0.48
CA ILE A 46 3.46 -4.09 0.02
C ILE A 46 4.33 -3.49 1.12
N MET A 47 3.86 -3.52 2.36
CA MET A 47 4.51 -2.84 3.49
C MET A 47 5.64 -3.66 4.13
N MET A 48 5.62 -4.99 3.99
CA MET A 48 6.75 -5.86 4.34
C MET A 48 8.01 -5.54 3.51
N ASP A 49 7.83 -5.26 2.22
CA ASP A 49 8.92 -4.93 1.28
C ASP A 49 9.13 -3.42 1.10
N PHE A 50 8.47 -2.60 1.92
CA PHE A 50 8.60 -1.14 1.82
C PHE A 50 10.03 -0.68 2.21
N PRO A 51 10.62 0.27 1.48
CA PRO A 51 12.00 0.72 1.70
C PRO A 51 12.15 1.64 2.93
N TRP A 52 11.84 1.14 4.13
CA TRP A 52 11.83 1.90 5.40
C TRP A 52 13.17 2.56 5.77
N LYS A 53 14.28 2.06 5.24
CA LYS A 53 15.61 2.65 5.47
C LYS A 53 15.84 3.93 4.67
N ASP A 54 15.17 4.06 3.52
CA ASP A 54 15.35 5.17 2.59
C ASP A 54 14.23 6.19 2.70
N TYR A 55 13.05 5.79 3.20
CA TYR A 55 11.85 6.63 3.24
C TYR A 55 11.25 6.69 4.64
N HIS A 56 10.88 7.91 5.04
CA HIS A 56 10.12 8.19 6.25
C HIS A 56 8.73 8.71 5.87
N ILE A 57 7.70 8.16 6.51
CA ILE A 57 6.32 8.61 6.37
C ILE A 57 5.84 9.16 7.72
N SER A 58 5.37 10.41 7.75
CA SER A 58 4.90 11.03 8.99
C SER A 58 3.48 10.58 9.36
N LEU A 59 2.55 10.57 8.40
CA LEU A 59 1.18 10.09 8.55
C LEU A 59 0.85 9.05 7.48
N LEU A 60 0.41 7.87 7.92
CA LEU A 60 -0.01 6.77 7.09
C LEU A 60 -1.49 6.43 7.34
N SER A 61 -2.29 6.34 6.28
CA SER A 61 -3.60 5.69 6.32
C SER A 61 -3.54 4.32 5.64
N VAL A 62 -4.16 3.32 6.26
CA VAL A 62 -4.24 1.95 5.73
C VAL A 62 -5.68 1.45 5.84
N GLU A 63 -6.29 1.03 4.73
CA GLU A 63 -7.67 0.52 4.70
C GLU A 63 -7.83 -0.75 5.54
N THR A 64 -6.99 -1.77 5.31
CA THR A 64 -7.03 -3.03 6.06
C THR A 64 -5.71 -3.29 6.76
N THR A 65 -5.72 -3.33 8.09
CA THR A 65 -4.50 -3.56 8.89
C THR A 65 -4.54 -4.91 9.61
N SER A 66 -3.93 -5.92 8.99
CA SER A 66 -3.71 -7.24 9.60
C SER A 66 -2.80 -7.15 10.83
N ALA A 67 -2.76 -8.21 11.64
CA ALA A 67 -1.86 -8.28 12.79
C ALA A 67 -0.37 -8.16 12.37
N GLY A 68 0.02 -8.84 11.29
CA GLY A 68 1.39 -8.76 10.76
C GLY A 68 1.76 -7.36 10.28
N LEU A 69 0.83 -6.67 9.61
CA LEU A 69 1.06 -5.28 9.22
C LEU A 69 1.18 -4.36 10.43
N GLN A 70 0.35 -4.55 11.47
CA GLN A 70 0.48 -3.76 12.71
C GLN A 70 1.86 -3.92 13.35
N GLU A 71 2.39 -5.14 13.39
CA GLU A 71 3.75 -5.41 13.89
C GLU A 71 4.80 -4.67 13.05
N VAL A 72 4.74 -4.76 11.72
CA VAL A 72 5.64 -4.03 10.82
C VAL A 72 5.59 -2.52 11.08
N LEU A 73 4.40 -1.94 11.24
CA LEU A 73 4.26 -0.51 11.48
C LEU A 73 4.82 -0.12 12.86
N ILE A 74 4.53 -0.89 13.90
CA ILE A 74 5.05 -0.65 15.26
C ILE A 74 6.58 -0.74 15.28
N ASP A 75 7.16 -1.74 14.62
CA ASP A 75 8.61 -1.93 14.52
C ASP A 75 9.31 -0.77 13.80
N ASN A 76 8.60 -0.12 12.87
CA ASN A 76 9.06 1.09 12.18
C ASN A 76 8.70 2.39 12.92
N GLY A 77 8.25 2.31 14.17
CA GLY A 77 8.03 3.46 15.05
C GLY A 77 6.68 4.16 14.89
N PHE A 78 5.77 3.59 14.11
CA PHE A 78 4.41 4.12 14.00
C PHE A 78 3.59 3.84 15.25
N LYS A 79 2.66 4.74 15.53
CA LYS A 79 1.61 4.58 16.53
C LYS A 79 0.26 4.79 15.87
N MET A 80 -0.65 3.84 16.03
CA MET A 80 -2.03 4.02 15.60
C MET A 80 -2.68 5.12 16.45
N VAL A 81 -3.18 6.17 15.82
CA VAL A 81 -3.77 7.34 16.49
C VAL A 81 -5.27 7.45 16.32
N ALA A 82 -5.83 6.83 15.27
CA ALA A 82 -7.26 6.82 15.03
C ALA A 82 -7.66 5.64 14.16
N ARG A 83 -8.95 5.31 14.21
CA ARG A 83 -9.64 4.46 13.25
C ARG A 83 -10.84 5.21 12.69
N LEU A 84 -10.95 5.27 11.37
CA LEU A 84 -11.97 6.01 10.64
C LEU A 84 -12.71 5.06 9.69
N GLY A 85 -13.70 4.33 10.21
CA GLY A 85 -14.31 3.23 9.46
C GLY A 85 -13.36 2.04 9.37
N GLU A 86 -13.10 1.55 8.16
CA GLU A 86 -12.13 0.48 7.92
C GLU A 86 -10.70 1.00 8.09
N ASP A 87 -10.43 2.23 7.61
CA ASP A 87 -9.12 2.87 7.67
C ASP A 87 -8.58 3.04 9.09
N THR A 88 -7.28 2.80 9.24
CA THR A 88 -6.52 3.18 10.43
C THR A 88 -5.48 4.24 10.10
N LEU A 89 -5.29 5.18 11.02
CA LEU A 89 -4.30 6.25 10.91
C LEU A 89 -3.13 5.98 11.84
N TRP A 90 -1.92 6.11 11.29
CA TRP A 90 -0.67 5.82 11.96
C TRP A 90 0.28 7.02 11.85
N LEU A 91 0.85 7.46 12.97
CA LEU A 91 1.82 8.56 13.03
C LEU A 91 3.20 8.07 13.45
N THR A 92 4.25 8.62 12.83
CA THR A 92 5.65 8.52 13.30
C THR A 92 6.17 9.90 13.68
N ASN A 93 7.24 9.94 14.48
CA ASN A 93 7.95 11.16 14.87
C ASN A 93 9.13 11.46 13.95
#